data_AF-A0ABD4UDI4-F1
#
_entry.id   AF-A0ABD4UDI4-F1
#
_cell.length_a   1.000
_cell.length_b   1.000
_cell.length_c   1.000
_cell.angle_alpha   90.00
_cell.angle_beta   90.00
_cell.angle_gamma   90.00
#
_symmetry.space_group_name_H-M   'P 1'
#
loop_
_entity.id
_entity.type
_entity.pdbx_description
1 polymer ?
#
loop_
_entity_poly.entity_id
_entity_poly.type
_entity_poly.pdbx_seq_one_letter_code
_entity_poly.pdbx_strand_id
1 'polypeptide(L)'
;MKRKLKLSDFEGIDTASMTLRSIFYELAKDIVPITLRRFLDEHNIPYRATSSKKRTKQDIEQVIETLKKDDILPTCGNIGKALGVSRQRACVLLAENKIGYEVRHNKKTKKGDL
;
A
#
# COMPACT_ATOMS: atom_id res chain seq x y z
N MET A 1 -0.78 -20.57 19.07
CA MET A 1 -1.93 -21.31 18.48
C MET A 1 -2.78 -20.29 17.72
N LYS A 2 -3.00 -20.42 16.40
CA LYS A 2 -3.78 -19.42 15.64
C LYS A 2 -5.26 -19.57 15.99
N ARG A 3 -5.94 -18.49 16.40
CA ARG A 3 -7.39 -18.48 16.70
C ARG A 3 -8.17 -18.84 15.43
N LYS A 4 -9.15 -19.74 15.55
CA LYS A 4 -10.11 -20.03 14.48
C LYS A 4 -11.27 -19.03 14.58
N LEU A 5 -11.62 -18.41 13.46
CA LEU A 5 -12.80 -17.54 13.34
C LEU A 5 -14.08 -18.37 13.42
N LYS A 6 -15.10 -17.79 14.05
CA LYS A 6 -16.47 -18.33 14.14
C LYS A 6 -17.47 -17.23 13.80
N LEU A 7 -18.66 -17.60 13.31
CA LEU A 7 -19.72 -16.64 13.02
C LEU A 7 -20.14 -15.84 14.26
N SER A 8 -20.13 -16.47 15.43
CA SER A 8 -20.41 -15.83 16.73
C SER A 8 -19.45 -14.68 17.05
N ASP A 9 -18.24 -14.68 16.47
CA ASP A 9 -17.29 -13.58 16.67
C ASP A 9 -17.81 -12.26 16.05
N PHE A 10 -18.81 -12.30 15.17
CA PHE A 10 -19.35 -11.13 14.47
C PHE A 10 -20.72 -10.69 15.01
N GLU A 11 -21.25 -11.35 16.04
CA GLU A 11 -22.54 -10.99 16.65
C GLU A 11 -22.48 -9.56 17.21
N GLY A 12 -23.44 -8.72 16.80
CA GLY A 12 -23.52 -7.32 17.23
C GLY A 12 -22.58 -6.35 16.51
N ILE A 13 -21.83 -6.81 15.50
CA ILE A 13 -20.95 -5.95 14.70
C ILE A 13 -21.55 -5.68 13.34
N ASP A 14 -21.73 -4.41 13.01
CA ASP A 14 -22.12 -3.98 11.67
C ASP A 14 -20.93 -4.03 10.71
N THR A 15 -20.60 -5.24 10.23
CA THR A 15 -19.48 -5.44 9.30
C THR A 15 -19.70 -4.72 7.98
N ALA A 16 -20.95 -4.50 7.56
CA ALA A 16 -21.29 -3.93 6.26
C ALA A 16 -20.80 -2.49 6.10
N SER A 17 -20.83 -1.70 7.17
CA SER A 17 -20.31 -0.32 7.18
C SER A 17 -18.79 -0.23 7.37
N MET A 18 -18.17 -1.32 7.84
CA MET A 18 -16.76 -1.37 8.21
C MET A 18 -15.86 -1.84 7.07
N THR A 19 -14.64 -1.30 7.02
CA THR A 19 -13.61 -1.84 6.11
C THR A 19 -13.03 -3.14 6.65
N LEU A 20 -12.44 -3.97 5.78
CA LEU A 20 -11.72 -5.18 6.21
C LEU A 20 -10.67 -4.88 7.30
N ARG A 21 -9.99 -3.73 7.20
CA ARG A 21 -9.01 -3.28 8.20
C ARG A 21 -9.66 -2.89 9.53
N SER A 22 -10.83 -2.26 9.48
CA SER A 22 -11.60 -1.91 10.69
C SER A 22 -12.06 -3.18 11.41
N ILE A 23 -12.65 -4.14 10.68
CA ILE A 23 -13.07 -5.44 11.21
C ILE A 23 -11.88 -6.18 11.82
N PHE A 24 -10.73 -6.14 11.14
CA PHE A 24 -9.49 -6.72 11.64
C PHE A 24 -9.09 -6.16 13.01
N TYR A 25 -9.14 -4.83 13.19
CA TYR A 25 -8.78 -4.21 14.46
C TYR A 25 -9.81 -4.44 15.56
N GLU A 26 -11.09 -4.58 15.20
CA GLU A 26 -12.18 -4.83 16.14
C GLU A 26 -12.12 -6.26 16.71
N LEU A 27 -11.94 -7.25 15.84
CA LEU A 27 -12.15 -8.65 16.19
C LEU A 27 -10.89 -9.50 16.26
N ALA A 28 -9.87 -9.12 15.50
CA ALA A 28 -9.00 -10.12 14.89
C ALA A 28 -7.53 -9.70 14.88
N LYS A 29 -7.07 -8.95 15.90
CA LYS A 29 -5.66 -8.55 16.05
C LYS A 29 -4.67 -9.74 16.02
N ASP A 30 -5.15 -10.95 16.29
CA ASP A 30 -4.36 -12.19 16.32
C ASP A 30 -4.54 -13.10 15.08
N ILE A 31 -5.31 -12.68 14.08
CA ILE A 31 -5.57 -13.44 12.85
C ILE A 31 -4.74 -12.86 11.71
N VAL A 32 -4.51 -13.61 10.62
CA VAL A 32 -3.86 -13.03 9.44
C VAL A 32 -4.93 -12.36 8.57
N PRO A 33 -4.74 -11.13 8.07
CA PRO A 33 -5.75 -10.43 7.27
C PRO A 33 -6.29 -11.22 6.08
N ILE A 34 -5.46 -12.05 5.44
CA ILE A 34 -5.88 -12.95 4.34
C ILE A 34 -6.91 -13.98 4.80
N THR A 35 -6.77 -14.49 6.04
CA THR A 35 -7.68 -15.47 6.64
C THR A 35 -9.02 -14.84 6.98
N LEU A 36 -8.99 -13.62 7.55
CA LEU A 36 -10.22 -12.86 7.80
C LEU A 36 -10.99 -12.61 6.50
N ARG A 37 -10.31 -12.16 5.44
CA ARG A 37 -10.94 -11.93 4.14
C ARG A 37 -11.61 -13.19 3.59
N ARG A 38 -10.89 -14.32 3.57
CA ARG A 38 -11.43 -15.60 3.09
C ARG A 38 -12.68 -16.02 3.86
N PHE A 39 -12.64 -15.89 5.19
CA PHE A 39 -13.77 -16.24 6.03
C PHE A 39 -15.01 -15.38 5.71
N LEU A 40 -14.84 -14.06 5.59
CA LEU A 40 -15.94 -13.16 5.24
C LEU A 40 -16.53 -13.50 3.86
N ASP A 41 -15.66 -13.77 2.88
CA ASP A 41 -16.05 -14.14 1.52
C ASP A 41 -16.79 -15.51 1.49
N GLU A 42 -16.27 -16.53 2.20
CA GLU A 42 -16.86 -17.90 2.28
C GLU A 42 -18.25 -17.90 2.93
N HIS A 43 -18.48 -17.01 3.89
CA HIS A 43 -19.76 -16.89 4.61
C HIS A 43 -20.67 -15.78 4.05
N ASN A 44 -20.32 -15.16 2.93
CA ASN A 44 -21.07 -14.04 2.32
C ASN A 44 -21.34 -12.87 3.29
N ILE A 45 -20.42 -12.61 4.22
CA ILE A 45 -20.54 -11.51 5.17
C ILE A 45 -20.13 -10.21 4.46
N PRO A 46 -21.03 -9.23 4.32
CA PRO A 46 -20.71 -7.99 3.63
C PRO A 46 -19.74 -7.15 4.45
N TYR A 47 -18.80 -6.50 3.76
CA TYR A 47 -17.94 -5.47 4.31
C TYR A 47 -17.67 -4.38 3.29
N ARG A 48 -17.38 -3.17 3.78
CA ARG A 48 -17.07 -2.03 2.92
C ARG A 48 -15.72 -2.25 2.24
N ALA A 49 -15.76 -2.40 0.92
CA ALA A 49 -14.55 -2.40 0.11
C ALA A 49 -13.84 -1.04 0.25
N THR A 50 -12.56 -1.05 0.60
CA THR A 50 -11.70 0.12 0.42
C THR A 50 -11.38 0.26 -1.06
N SER A 51 -11.91 1.28 -1.72
CA SER A 51 -11.39 1.64 -3.03
C SER A 51 -9.98 2.22 -2.83
N SER A 52 -8.97 1.56 -3.38
CA SER A 52 -7.69 2.23 -3.55
C SER A 52 -7.92 3.36 -4.56
N LYS A 53 -7.62 4.61 -4.19
CA LYS A 53 -7.62 5.72 -5.15
C LYS A 53 -6.70 5.33 -6.31
N LYS A 54 -7.27 5.09 -7.49
CA LYS A 54 -6.47 4.82 -8.69
C LYS A 54 -5.64 6.07 -8.96
N ARG A 55 -4.33 5.90 -9.04
CA ARG A 55 -3.42 6.95 -9.44
C ARG A 55 -3.38 6.96 -10.96
N THR A 56 -3.76 8.08 -11.55
CA THR A 56 -3.68 8.28 -12.99
C THR A 56 -2.24 8.57 -13.39
N LYS A 57 -1.94 8.45 -14.68
CA LYS A 57 -0.65 8.86 -15.24
C LYS A 57 -0.32 10.33 -14.89
N GLN A 58 -1.32 11.20 -15.00
CA GLN A 58 -1.19 12.63 -14.69
C GLN A 58 -0.84 12.89 -13.23
N ASP A 59 -1.43 12.14 -12.29
CA ASP A 59 -1.08 12.26 -10.86
C ASP A 59 0.42 11.97 -10.63
N ILE A 60 0.96 10.98 -11.34
CA ILE A 60 2.36 10.56 -11.20
C ILE A 60 3.29 11.62 -11.82
N GLU A 61 2.94 12.13 -13.00
CA GLU A 61 3.71 13.17 -13.69
C GLU A 61 3.76 14.47 -12.88
N GLN A 62 2.63 14.91 -12.31
CA GLN A 62 2.58 16.08 -11.43
C GLN A 62 3.47 15.94 -10.20
N VAL A 63 3.50 14.74 -9.60
CA VAL A 63 4.41 14.46 -8.48
C VAL A 63 5.87 14.58 -8.92
N ILE A 64 6.22 14.05 -10.09
CA ILE A 64 7.59 14.13 -10.61
C ILE A 64 8.00 15.59 -10.87
N GLU A 65 7.11 16.38 -11.48
CA GLU A 65 7.37 17.81 -11.71
C GLU A 65 7.55 18.59 -10.40
N THR A 66 6.72 18.30 -9.40
CA THR A 66 6.83 18.94 -8.08
C THR A 66 8.17 18.59 -7.42
N LEU A 67 8.55 17.31 -7.43
CA LEU A 67 9.85 16.88 -6.90
C LEU A 67 11.02 17.58 -7.62
N LYS A 68 10.96 17.73 -8.95
CA LYS A 68 11.98 18.46 -9.71
C LYS A 68 12.02 19.95 -9.36
N LYS A 69 10.86 20.59 -9.16
CA LYS A 69 10.77 22.00 -8.73
C LYS A 69 11.38 22.21 -7.34
N ASP A 70 11.25 21.23 -6.47
CA ASP A 70 11.79 21.25 -5.11
C ASP A 70 13.27 20.81 -5.05
N ASP A 71 13.93 20.62 -6.19
CA ASP A 71 15.30 20.08 -6.31
C ASP A 71 15.49 18.70 -5.65
N ILE A 72 14.41 17.91 -5.60
CA ILE A 72 14.40 16.55 -5.08
C ILE A 72 14.49 15.55 -6.23
N LEU A 73 15.49 14.66 -6.17
CA LEU A 73 15.66 13.61 -7.16
C LEU A 73 14.41 12.69 -7.25
N PRO A 74 13.74 12.56 -8.41
CA PRO A 74 12.51 11.79 -8.57
C PRO A 74 12.80 10.28 -8.68
N THR A 75 13.25 9.71 -7.57
CA THR A 75 13.44 8.25 -7.43
C THR A 75 12.13 7.56 -7.11
N CYS A 76 11.99 6.25 -7.36
CA CYS A 76 10.81 5.48 -6.92
C CYS A 76 10.49 5.71 -5.42
N GLY A 77 11.50 5.91 -4.57
CA GLY A 77 11.30 6.12 -3.14
C GLY A 77 10.62 7.46 -2.85
N ASN A 78 11.12 8.54 -3.47
CA ASN A 78 10.58 9.89 -3.28
C ASN A 78 9.19 10.02 -3.94
N ILE A 79 9.02 9.46 -5.13
CA ILE A 79 7.73 9.42 -5.82
C ILE A 79 6.72 8.62 -5.00
N GLY A 80 7.10 7.45 -4.46
CA GLY A 80 6.23 6.64 -3.61
C GLY A 80 5.79 7.39 -2.36
N LYS A 81 6.73 8.08 -1.69
CA LYS A 81 6.43 8.91 -0.51
C LYS A 81 5.41 10.01 -0.84
N ALA A 82 5.61 10.74 -1.94
CA ALA A 82 4.69 11.79 -2.38
C ALA A 82 3.32 11.25 -2.80
N LEU A 83 3.26 10.05 -3.38
CA LEU A 83 2.01 9.37 -3.74
C LEU A 83 1.34 8.64 -2.55
N GLY A 84 1.97 8.58 -1.38
CA GLY A 84 1.47 7.83 -0.23
C GLY A 84 1.41 6.31 -0.46
N VAL A 85 2.34 5.77 -1.24
CA VAL A 85 2.45 4.33 -1.54
C VAL A 85 3.86 3.81 -1.24
N SER A 86 4.02 2.50 -1.13
CA SER A 86 5.35 1.90 -0.94
C SER A 86 6.25 2.15 -2.16
N ARG A 87 7.57 2.14 -1.97
CA ARG A 87 8.56 2.24 -3.07
C ARG A 87 8.32 1.17 -4.15
N GLN A 88 8.02 -0.06 -3.74
CA GLN A 88 7.74 -1.17 -4.65
C GLN A 88 6.50 -0.85 -5.51
N ARG A 89 5.42 -0.36 -4.87
CA ARG A 89 4.21 0.02 -5.61
C ARG A 89 4.46 1.19 -6.55
N ALA A 90 5.28 2.17 -6.15
CA ALA A 90 5.67 3.27 -7.01
C ALA A 90 6.41 2.80 -8.26
N CYS A 91 7.39 1.88 -8.13
CA CYS A 91 8.08 1.33 -9.30
C CYS A 91 7.12 0.57 -10.23
N VAL A 92 6.17 -0.19 -9.67
CA VAL A 92 5.14 -0.86 -10.49
C VAL A 92 4.28 0.15 -11.23
N LEU A 93 3.79 1.20 -10.55
CA LEU A 93 3.00 2.26 -11.19
C LEU A 93 3.77 2.97 -12.31
N LEU A 94 5.05 3.28 -12.09
CA LEU A 94 5.91 3.90 -13.09
C LEU A 94 6.11 2.99 -14.31
N ALA A 95 6.33 1.70 -14.10
CA ALA A 95 6.45 0.71 -15.17
C ALA A 95 5.13 0.52 -15.95
N GLU A 96 4.00 0.37 -15.25
CA GLU A 96 2.65 0.28 -15.84
C GLU A 96 2.34 1.48 -16.74
N ASN A 97 2.82 2.68 -16.37
CA ASN A 97 2.59 3.92 -17.11
C ASN A 97 3.72 4.31 -18.07
N LYS A 98 4.77 3.48 -18.20
CA LYS A 98 5.97 3.74 -19.03
C LYS A 98 6.64 5.07 -18.72
N ILE A 99 6.73 5.43 -17.44
CA ILE A 99 7.35 6.67 -16.96
C ILE A 99 8.76 6.36 -16.43
N GLY A 100 9.76 7.10 -16.93
CA GLY A 100 11.14 7.03 -16.45
C GLY A 100 11.30 7.67 -15.06
N TYR A 101 12.24 7.17 -14.26
CA TYR A 101 12.56 7.70 -12.95
C TYR A 101 14.07 7.61 -12.68
N GLU A 102 14.55 8.40 -11.73
CA GLU A 102 15.97 8.49 -11.41
C GLU A 102 16.42 7.38 -10.44
N VAL A 103 17.62 6.85 -10.65
CA VAL A 103 18.22 5.82 -9.78
C VAL A 103 19.37 6.45 -9.00
N ARG A 104 19.34 6.31 -7.66
CA ARG A 104 20.52 6.66 -6.85
C ARG A 104 21.62 5.63 -7.10
N HIS A 105 22.65 6.02 -7.84
CA HIS A 105 23.91 5.28 -7.85
C HIS A 105 24.70 5.60 -6.58
N ASN A 106 24.83 4.62 -5.70
CA ASN A 106 25.74 4.75 -4.56
C ASN A 106 27.18 4.70 -5.10
N LYS A 107 27.84 5.86 -5.23
CA LYS A 107 29.30 5.90 -5.37
C LYS A 107 29.87 5.33 -4.07
N LYS A 108 30.29 4.06 -4.07
CA LYS A 108 31.25 3.57 -3.07
C LYS A 108 32.51 4.40 -3.25
N THR A 109 32.73 5.39 -2.40
CA THR A 109 34.03 6.03 -2.24
C THR A 109 34.99 4.93 -1.75
N LYS A 110 35.76 4.34 -2.67
CA LYS A 110 37.00 3.66 -2.27
C LYS A 110 37.88 4.76 -1.68
N LYS A 111 38.04 4.79 -0.36
CA LYS A 111 39.19 5.45 0.27
C LYS A 111 40.41 4.80 -0.37
N GLY A 112 41.14 5.56 -1.17
CA GLY A 112 42.50 5.19 -1.55
C GLY A 112 43.34 5.40 -0.31
N ASP A 113 43.90 4.32 0.21
CA ASP A 113 45.03 4.39 1.13
C ASP A 113 46.22 4.89 0.30
N LEU A 114 46.74 6.06 0.68
CA LEU A 114 48.07 6.57 0.31
C LEU A 114 48.99 6.34 1.51
#